data_AF-A0A943BDC8-F1
#
_entry.id   AF-A0A943BDC8-F1
#
_cell.length_a   1.000
_cell.length_b   1.000
_cell.length_c   1.000
_cell.angle_alpha   90.00
_cell.angle_beta   90.00
_cell.angle_gamma   90.00
#
_symmetry.space_group_name_H-M   'P 1'
#
loop_
_entity.id
_entity.type
_entity.pdbx_description
1 polymer ?
#
loop_
_entity_poly.entity_id
_entity_poly.type
_entity_poly.pdbx_seq_one_letter_code
_entity_poly.pdbx_strand_id
1 'polypeptide(L)'
;VKSLFASEVMERDFTPVIASHNLRELEDICDYVGLLHHGGILFMKDLEEMKFHIHKVQCVLNNSLDEEEVLKELDVLQTEKRGSLLTIVARGTSMEILDCIESRKPLFAEVLPLSLEEIFISETEVAGYGITDFLY
;
A
#
# COMPACT_ATOMS: atom_id res chain seq x y z
N VAL A 1 5.39 -4.16 -24.54
CA VAL A 1 5.76 -2.75 -24.27
C VAL A 1 6.65 -2.63 -23.04
N LYS A 2 6.25 -3.14 -21.86
CA LYS A 2 7.11 -3.18 -20.65
C LYS A 2 8.53 -3.72 -20.92
N SER A 3 8.64 -4.88 -21.58
CA SER A 3 9.93 -5.50 -21.92
C SER A 3 10.80 -4.68 -22.89
N LEU A 4 10.19 -3.95 -23.82
CA LEU A 4 10.93 -3.09 -24.77
C LEU A 4 11.48 -1.85 -24.05
N PHE A 5 10.69 -1.24 -23.17
CA PHE A 5 11.12 -0.12 -22.33
C PHE A 5 12.23 -0.54 -21.36
N ALA A 6 12.08 -1.68 -20.69
CA ALA A 6 13.11 -2.20 -19.80
C ALA A 6 14.42 -2.47 -20.56
N SER A 7 14.36 -3.09 -21.75
CA SER A 7 15.56 -3.34 -22.57
C SER A 7 16.25 -2.05 -22.97
N GLU A 8 15.50 -1.05 -23.43
CA GLU A 8 16.07 0.24 -23.85
C GLU A 8 16.71 1.01 -22.68
N VAL A 9 16.11 0.99 -21.48
CA VAL A 9 16.68 1.61 -20.27
C VAL A 9 17.96 0.88 -19.83
N MET A 10 18.04 -0.43 -19.99
CA MET A 10 19.24 -1.20 -19.66
C MET A 10 20.35 -1.02 -20.70
N GLU A 11 20.00 -0.77 -21.96
CA GLU A 11 20.94 -0.65 -23.08
C GLU A 11 21.46 0.78 -23.30
N ARG A 12 20.79 1.80 -22.74
CA ARG A 12 21.12 3.21 -22.93
C ARG A 12 21.15 3.95 -21.60
N ASP A 13 22.17 4.79 -21.40
CA ASP A 13 22.25 5.70 -20.24
C ASP A 13 21.27 6.88 -20.39
N PHE A 14 19.99 6.67 -20.07
CA PHE A 14 18.98 7.74 -19.99
C PHE A 14 17.92 7.48 -18.91
N THR A 15 17.22 8.52 -18.48
CA THR A 15 16.14 8.44 -17.49
C THR A 15 14.78 8.69 -18.17
N PRO A 16 13.94 7.66 -18.37
CA PRO A 16 12.61 7.85 -18.96
C PRO A 16 11.66 8.55 -17.99
N VAL A 17 10.73 9.34 -18.54
CA VAL A 17 9.57 9.85 -17.81
C VAL A 17 8.32 9.19 -18.41
N ILE A 18 7.54 8.51 -17.57
CA ILE A 18 6.36 7.74 -17.97
C ILE A 18 5.12 8.37 -17.32
N ALA A 19 4.09 8.62 -18.11
CA ALA A 19 2.77 8.99 -17.62
C ALA A 19 1.82 7.82 -17.86
N SER A 20 1.15 7.35 -16.80
CA SER A 20 0.13 6.29 -16.89
C SER A 20 -1.04 6.61 -15.96
N HIS A 21 -2.22 6.11 -16.32
CA HIS A 21 -3.42 6.10 -15.48
C HIS A 21 -3.58 4.77 -14.73
N ASN A 22 -2.70 3.80 -14.98
CA ASN A 22 -2.71 2.47 -14.38
C ASN A 22 -1.46 2.31 -13.53
N LEU A 23 -1.59 2.48 -12.21
CA LEU A 23 -0.46 2.40 -11.29
C LEU A 23 0.19 1.00 -11.28
N ARG A 24 -0.57 -0.07 -11.58
CA ARG A 24 -0.01 -1.43 -11.70
C ARG A 24 0.96 -1.58 -12.87
N GLU A 25 0.88 -0.71 -13.88
CA GLU A 25 1.86 -0.72 -14.96
C GLU A 25 3.21 -0.16 -14.54
N LEU A 26 3.18 0.83 -13.62
CA LEU A 26 4.37 1.52 -13.13
C LEU A 26 5.11 0.70 -12.06
N GLU A 27 4.37 -0.12 -11.30
CA GLU A 27 4.92 -0.88 -10.17
C GLU A 27 6.11 -1.79 -10.54
N ASP A 28 6.18 -2.28 -11.78
CA ASP A 28 7.22 -3.20 -12.25
C ASP A 28 8.44 -2.51 -12.89
N ILE A 29 8.35 -1.22 -13.21
CA ILE A 29 9.30 -0.54 -14.12
C ILE A 29 9.78 0.83 -13.63
N CYS A 30 9.20 1.37 -12.57
CA CYS A 30 9.52 2.68 -12.04
C CYS A 30 10.22 2.56 -10.68
N ASP A 31 11.17 3.46 -10.42
CA ASP A 31 11.78 3.64 -9.09
C ASP A 31 11.03 4.72 -8.29
N TYR A 32 10.50 5.74 -8.97
CA TYR A 32 9.76 6.86 -8.36
C TYR A 32 8.39 7.02 -9.00
N VAL A 33 7.40 7.41 -8.19
CA VAL A 33 6.08 7.84 -8.66
C VAL A 33 5.80 9.26 -8.19
N GLY A 34 5.15 10.03 -9.05
CA GLY A 34 4.68 11.38 -8.71
C GLY A 34 3.26 11.58 -9.19
N LEU A 35 2.48 12.31 -8.38
CA LEU A 35 1.13 12.72 -8.78
C LEU A 35 1.16 14.17 -9.26
N LEU A 36 0.61 14.39 -10.45
CA LEU A 36 0.37 15.72 -11.00
C LEU A 36 -1.08 16.13 -10.78
N HIS A 37 -1.32 17.31 -10.23
CA HIS A 37 -2.65 17.85 -10.00
C HIS A 37 -2.67 19.38 -10.18
N HIS A 38 -3.68 19.88 -10.89
CA HIS A 38 -3.85 21.31 -11.24
C HIS A 38 -2.58 21.99 -11.78
N GLY A 39 -1.82 21.28 -12.62
CA GLY A 39 -0.61 21.82 -13.25
C GLY A 39 0.63 21.87 -12.33
N GLY A 40 0.55 21.31 -11.11
CA GLY A 40 1.69 21.16 -10.20
C GLY A 40 1.93 19.69 -9.82
N ILE A 41 3.09 19.42 -9.22
CA ILE A 41 3.38 18.13 -8.58
C ILE A 41 2.79 18.18 -7.17
N LEU A 42 1.87 17.27 -6.89
CA LEU A 42 1.27 17.09 -5.57
C LEU A 42 2.29 16.47 -4.60
N PHE A 43 2.90 15.36 -5.03
CA PHE A 43 4.01 14.71 -4.35
C PHE A 43 4.83 13.87 -5.32
N MET A 44 6.03 13.51 -4.89
CA MET A 44 6.93 12.56 -5.54
C MET A 44 7.55 11.70 -4.46
N LYS A 45 7.52 10.38 -4.62
CA LYS A 45 8.02 9.44 -3.62
C LYS A 45 8.65 8.21 -4.28
N ASP A 46 9.61 7.63 -3.59
CA ASP A 46 10.22 6.37 -3.97
C ASP A 46 9.19 5.23 -3.79
N LEU A 47 9.12 4.34 -4.77
CA LEU A 47 8.14 3.26 -4.79
C LEU A 47 8.43 2.18 -3.74
N GLU A 48 9.69 1.88 -3.48
CA GLU A 48 10.06 0.95 -2.41
C GLU A 48 9.72 1.56 -1.05
N GLU A 49 10.05 2.83 -0.83
CA GLU A 49 9.71 3.54 0.40
C GLU A 49 8.20 3.54 0.65
N MET A 50 7.37 3.73 -0.39
CA MET A 50 5.92 3.64 -0.28
C MET A 50 5.45 2.24 0.17
N LYS A 51 6.08 1.17 -0.31
CA LYS A 51 5.73 -0.21 0.04
C LYS A 51 6.20 -0.63 1.44
N PHE A 52 7.31 -0.09 1.93
CA PHE A 52 7.88 -0.50 3.22
C PHE A 52 7.11 -0.02 4.45
N HIS A 53 6.29 1.02 4.33
CA HIS A 53 5.68 1.65 5.50
C HIS A 53 4.23 1.24 5.76
N ILE A 54 3.59 0.51 4.84
CA ILE A 54 2.18 0.13 4.94
C ILE A 54 2.05 -1.34 4.59
N HIS A 55 1.36 -2.10 5.44
CA HIS A 55 1.14 -3.53 5.22
C HIS A 55 -0.32 -3.88 5.41
N LYS A 56 -0.76 -4.85 4.61
CA LYS A 56 -2.08 -5.46 4.72
C LYS A 56 -1.94 -6.82 5.38
N VAL A 57 -2.71 -7.04 6.44
CA VAL A 57 -2.78 -8.32 7.14
C VAL A 57 -4.23 -8.77 7.18
N GLN A 58 -4.44 -10.06 6.91
CA GLN A 58 -5.71 -10.72 7.15
C GLN A 58 -5.59 -11.63 8.36
N CYS A 59 -6.54 -11.56 9.27
CA CYS A 59 -6.55 -12.39 10.45
C CYS A 59 -7.96 -12.80 10.90
N VAL A 60 -8.02 -13.84 11.72
CA VAL A 60 -9.23 -14.30 12.41
C VAL A 60 -8.91 -14.37 13.89
N LEU A 61 -9.50 -13.46 14.67
CA LEU A 61 -9.32 -13.37 16.12
C LEU A 61 -10.40 -14.15 16.87
N ASN A 62 -10.09 -14.58 18.09
CA ASN A 62 -10.96 -15.45 18.89
C ASN A 62 -12.18 -14.72 19.47
N ASN A 63 -12.06 -13.43 19.77
CA ASN A 63 -13.10 -12.63 20.37
C ASN A 63 -12.99 -11.15 19.96
N SER A 64 -14.04 -10.38 20.23
CA SER A 64 -14.11 -8.95 19.86
C SER A 64 -13.23 -8.04 20.71
N LEU A 65 -12.84 -8.46 21.92
CA LEU A 65 -11.95 -7.66 22.78
C LEU A 65 -10.53 -7.64 22.19
N ASP A 66 -10.02 -8.80 21.78
CA ASP A 66 -8.71 -8.91 21.12
C ASP A 66 -8.66 -8.06 19.84
N GLU A 67 -9.75 -8.06 19.06
CA GLU A 67 -9.89 -7.21 17.87
C GLU A 67 -9.81 -5.73 18.20
N GLU A 68 -10.57 -5.25 19.21
CA GLU A 68 -10.50 -3.85 19.63
C GLU A 68 -9.11 -3.45 20.16
N GLU A 69 -8.42 -4.35 20.86
CA GLU A 69 -7.07 -4.08 21.37
C GLU A 69 -6.05 -3.98 20.23
N VAL A 70 -6.04 -4.94 19.30
CA VAL A 70 -5.16 -4.91 18.13
C VAL A 70 -5.36 -3.64 17.33
N LEU A 71 -6.62 -3.24 17.07
CA LEU A 71 -6.92 -2.03 16.30
C LEU A 71 -6.52 -0.73 17.02
N LYS A 72 -6.38 -0.74 18.36
CA LYS A 72 -5.89 0.41 19.13
C LYS A 72 -4.36 0.47 19.22
N GLU A 73 -3.69 -0.69 19.16
CA GLU A 73 -2.23 -0.79 19.21
C GLU A 73 -1.58 -0.49 17.85
N LEU A 74 -2.28 -0.75 16.75
CA LEU A 74 -1.81 -0.49 15.40
C LEU A 74 -2.15 0.93 14.91
N ASP A 75 -1.29 1.49 14.07
CA ASP A 75 -1.58 2.72 13.31
C ASP A 75 -2.41 2.36 12.06
N VAL A 76 -3.71 2.18 12.28
CA VAL A 76 -4.64 1.63 11.29
C VAL A 76 -5.08 2.71 10.29
N LEU A 77 -4.89 2.40 9.00
CA LEU A 77 -5.37 3.22 7.87
C LEU A 77 -6.75 2.78 7.41
N GLN A 78 -6.97 1.47 7.32
CA GLN A 78 -8.22 0.89 6.86
C GLN A 78 -8.50 -0.42 7.59
N THR A 79 -9.78 -0.67 7.86
CA THR A 79 -10.25 -1.97 8.35
C THR A 79 -11.45 -2.43 7.54
N GLU A 80 -11.52 -3.72 7.26
CA GLU A 80 -12.70 -4.36 6.70
C GLU A 80 -12.96 -5.67 7.43
N LYS A 81 -14.21 -5.90 7.84
CA LYS A 81 -14.62 -7.15 8.49
C LYS A 81 -15.69 -7.86 7.66
N ARG A 82 -15.40 -9.11 7.29
CA ARG A 82 -16.34 -10.01 6.59
C ARG A 82 -16.52 -11.28 7.41
N GLY A 83 -17.62 -11.34 8.16
CA GLY A 83 -17.83 -12.41 9.15
C GLY A 83 -16.74 -12.36 10.23
N SER A 84 -15.97 -13.44 10.38
CA SER A 84 -14.85 -13.51 11.32
C SER A 84 -13.51 -13.08 10.73
N LEU A 85 -13.42 -12.87 9.41
CA LEU A 85 -12.20 -12.44 8.76
C LEU A 85 -12.07 -10.91 8.86
N LEU A 86 -10.99 -10.47 9.48
CA LEU A 86 -10.61 -9.07 9.62
C LEU A 86 -9.44 -8.79 8.67
N THR A 87 -9.58 -7.77 7.83
CA THR A 87 -8.51 -7.24 7.00
C THR A 87 -8.10 -5.89 7.55
N ILE A 88 -6.81 -5.74 7.87
CA ILE A 88 -6.23 -4.53 8.45
C ILE A 88 -5.18 -4.01 7.47
N VAL A 89 -5.27 -2.75 7.11
CA VAL A 89 -4.18 -2.00 6.47
C VAL A 89 -3.65 -1.02 7.50
N ALA A 90 -2.37 -1.16 7.88
CA ALA A 90 -1.76 -0.36 8.94
C ALA A 90 -0.36 0.12 8.55
N ARG A 91 0.07 1.22 9.17
CA ARG A 91 1.44 1.73 9.08
C ARG A 91 2.36 0.95 10.02
N GLY A 92 3.61 0.76 9.58
CA GLY A 92 4.64 0.02 10.30
C GLY A 92 5.24 -1.09 9.46
N THR A 93 6.18 -1.83 10.03
CA THR A 93 6.76 -3.00 9.35
C THR A 93 5.81 -4.20 9.40
N SER A 94 5.91 -5.10 8.43
CA SER A 94 5.13 -6.35 8.41
C SER A 94 5.31 -7.15 9.70
N MET A 95 6.52 -7.17 10.25
CA MET A 95 6.85 -7.90 11.45
C MET A 95 6.16 -7.31 12.69
N GLU A 96 6.22 -5.99 12.88
CA GLU A 96 5.56 -5.34 14.03
C GLU A 96 4.04 -5.55 14.02
N ILE A 97 3.43 -5.42 12.84
CA ILE A 97 1.98 -5.59 12.69
C ILE A 97 1.59 -7.05 12.94
N LEU A 98 2.33 -7.99 12.36
CA LEU A 98 2.06 -9.42 12.53
C LEU A 98 2.30 -9.87 13.98
N ASP A 99 3.36 -9.42 14.63
CA ASP A 99 3.67 -9.74 16.03
C ASP A 99 2.57 -9.21 16.99
N CYS A 100 2.06 -7.99 16.76
CA CYS A 100 0.93 -7.45 17.50
C CYS A 100 -0.30 -8.36 17.39
N ILE A 101 -0.64 -8.81 16.16
CA ILE A 101 -1.78 -9.70 15.91
C ILE A 101 -1.54 -11.08 16.54
N GLU A 102 -0.37 -11.68 16.34
CA GLU A 102 0.01 -13.01 16.83
C GLU A 102 0.04 -13.09 18.35
N SER A 103 0.33 -11.99 19.04
CA SER A 103 0.27 -11.92 20.51
C SER A 103 -1.11 -12.27 21.07
N ARG A 104 -2.18 -12.10 20.26
CA ARG A 104 -3.56 -12.47 20.60
C ARG A 104 -3.95 -13.89 20.19
N LYS A 105 -2.98 -14.68 19.70
CA LYS A 105 -3.14 -16.09 19.30
C LYS A 105 -4.31 -16.27 18.33
N PRO A 106 -4.28 -15.59 17.17
CA PRO A 106 -5.35 -15.68 16.19
C PRO A 106 -5.51 -17.12 15.71
N LEU A 107 -6.69 -17.47 15.22
CA LEU A 107 -6.89 -18.74 14.51
C LEU A 107 -6.13 -18.76 13.17
N PHE A 108 -5.87 -17.56 12.63
CA PHE A 108 -5.23 -17.34 11.34
C PHE A 108 -4.69 -15.91 11.27
N ALA A 109 -3.49 -15.72 10.75
CA ALA A 109 -2.97 -14.43 10.34
C ALA A 109 -2.02 -14.59 9.14
N GLU A 110 -2.15 -13.75 8.11
CA GLU A 110 -1.24 -13.72 6.97
C GLU A 110 -1.04 -12.29 6.45
N VAL A 111 0.18 -12.00 6.01
CA VAL A 111 0.49 -10.74 5.31
C VAL A 111 0.09 -10.92 3.84
N LEU A 112 -0.69 -9.98 3.32
CA LEU A 112 -1.08 -9.92 1.93
C LEU A 112 -0.27 -8.85 1.18
N PRO A 113 0.03 -9.07 -0.11
CA PRO A 113 0.60 -8.02 -0.95
C PRO A 113 -0.38 -6.85 -1.06
N LEU A 114 0.13 -5.63 -0.90
CA LEU A 114 -0.57 -4.41 -1.24
C LEU A 114 -0.26 -4.03 -2.67
N SER A 115 -1.27 -3.64 -3.42
CA SER A 115 -1.05 -3.00 -4.71
C SER A 115 -0.58 -1.56 -4.52
N LEU A 116 0.20 -1.04 -5.48
CA LEU A 116 0.58 0.36 -5.47
C LEU A 116 -0.64 1.31 -5.44
N GLU A 117 -1.74 0.92 -6.07
CA GLU A 117 -3.02 1.67 -6.04
C GLU A 117 -3.54 1.86 -4.61
N GLU A 118 -3.54 0.80 -3.82
CA GLU A 118 -4.03 0.84 -2.44
C GLU A 118 -3.13 1.69 -1.53
N ILE A 119 -1.81 1.55 -1.70
CA ILE A 119 -0.82 2.37 -0.96
C ILE A 119 -1.02 3.85 -1.32
N PHE A 120 -1.20 4.14 -2.61
CA PHE A 120 -1.39 5.49 -3.12
C PHE A 120 -2.66 6.16 -2.57
N ILE A 121 -3.80 5.45 -2.58
CA ILE A 121 -5.04 5.94 -1.96
C ILE A 121 -4.82 6.24 -0.48
N SER A 122 -4.23 5.29 0.25
CA SER A 122 -3.99 5.43 1.70
C SER A 122 -3.10 6.64 2.04
N GLU A 123 -2.07 6.92 1.24
CA GLU A 123 -1.18 8.07 1.45
C GLU A 123 -1.86 9.40 1.08
N THR A 124 -2.65 9.42 0.01
CA THR A 124 -3.25 10.66 -0.50
C THR A 124 -4.45 11.12 0.29
N GLU A 125 -5.25 10.18 0.83
CA GLU A 125 -6.30 10.48 1.80
C GLU A 125 -5.73 11.16 3.05
N VAL A 126 -4.60 10.68 3.57
CA VAL A 126 -3.91 11.29 4.72
C VAL A 126 -3.37 12.68 4.40
N ALA A 127 -2.94 12.92 3.16
CA ALA A 127 -2.53 14.25 2.70
C ALA A 127 -3.71 15.21 2.44
N GLY A 128 -4.96 14.76 2.64
CA GLY A 128 -6.17 15.58 2.46
C GLY A 128 -6.65 15.64 1.01
N TYR A 129 -6.17 14.76 0.14
CA TYR A 129 -6.59 14.63 -1.24
C TYR A 129 -7.40 13.34 -1.37
N GLY A 130 -8.74 13.47 -1.41
CA GLY A 130 -9.61 12.34 -1.75
C GLY A 130 -9.49 12.01 -3.23
N ILE A 131 -8.60 11.08 -3.59
CA ILE A 131 -8.31 10.75 -5.01
C ILE A 131 -9.22 9.62 -5.54
N THR A 132 -10.24 9.22 -4.77
CA THR A 132 -11.18 8.16 -5.17
C THR A 132 -11.85 8.41 -6.52
N ASP A 133 -11.97 9.67 -6.96
CA ASP A 133 -12.56 10.05 -8.25
C ASP A 133 -11.60 9.91 -9.46
N PHE A 134 -10.32 9.58 -9.27
CA PHE A 134 -9.32 9.59 -10.35
C PHE A 134 -8.81 8.20 -10.77
N LEU A 135 -9.19 7.15 -10.05
CA LEU A 135 -8.72 5.77 -10.26
C LEU A 135 -9.77 4.84 -10.90
N TYR A 136 -10.91 5.40 -11.35
CA TYR A 136 -11.99 4.67 -12.03
C TYR A 136 -12.40 5.34 -13.35
#